data_AF-A0A2S5X4I5-F1
#
_entry.id   AF-A0A2S5X4I5-F1
#
_cell.length_a   1.000
_cell.length_b   1.000
_cell.length_c   1.000
_cell.angle_alpha   90.00
_cell.angle_beta   90.00
_cell.angle_gamma   90.00
#
_symmetry.space_group_name_H-M   'P 1'
#
loop_
_entity.id
_entity.type
_entity.pdbx_description
1 polymer ?
#
loop_
_entity_poly.entity_id
_entity_poly.type
_entity_poly.pdbx_seq_one_letter_code
_entity_poly.pdbx_strand_id
1 'polypeptide(L)'
;MPEQLRAASPESAQCYGSSSLNWICSGPFQNAVPGWNIINNAEGGMTSAGIATAGGVHQLYLSRSVTIPASGSVQLASPVGKPYPDAKLGRLVMDAQIGGIDGKLTQRPDLTDPRQLWVFTRDAAGAAKTVAQNAPIVSLDKPRPGATSIFWLGSNNLDDMARVKDDTARMIELHQATSNAPFYVVELPPAWGGNEHPVTANRKSLNAWIKQNYGERVIPLADYLSNGALYDAGITRTQADLDAIARGVNPRSFWMSATDLTHMNSTGQNVAARYFARFVRDDETYSKAYSRFNAQSTMNVSVNGGQVTVSGHAFDYSDLFQSIPVGITVNGAWNATMASGASTNLFAYGIPGRHSYSMTFNLNPGKHFICSVGVNFGAGNDYFPACQTVTVQKAAAPIGQVMDAPASNRMHQFAGWTYTPGNPARSIPVAILVDGKWHHAITANRDSPYLKGVPGKHAFWTAAAFAPGKHSMCAVAIESDTNMTNLGCKDFVIK
;
A
#
# COMPACT_ATOMS: atom_id res chain seq x y z
N MET A 1 -26.45 4.70 46.16
CA MET A 1 -26.86 4.04 44.89
C MET A 1 -25.62 3.95 44.04
N PRO A 2 -25.29 2.80 43.42
CA PRO A 2 -24.18 2.78 42.47
C PRO A 2 -24.56 3.72 41.33
N GLU A 3 -23.63 4.61 41.02
CA GLU A 3 -23.70 5.64 39.99
C GLU A 3 -24.03 4.96 38.64
N GLN A 4 -25.29 5.00 38.23
CA GLN A 4 -25.69 4.54 36.89
C GLN A 4 -25.06 5.50 35.89
N LEU A 5 -23.89 5.13 35.37
CA LEU A 5 -23.29 5.76 34.20
C LEU A 5 -24.38 5.83 33.13
N ARG A 6 -24.72 7.05 32.68
CA ARG A 6 -25.78 7.25 31.67
C ARG A 6 -25.41 6.42 30.44
N ALA A 7 -26.26 5.46 30.08
CA ALA A 7 -26.09 4.69 28.86
C ALA A 7 -26.04 5.64 27.66
N ALA A 8 -25.03 5.49 26.81
CA ALA A 8 -24.92 6.25 25.58
C ALA A 8 -25.90 5.68 24.53
N SER A 9 -26.32 6.49 23.57
CA SER A 9 -27.09 6.00 22.42
C SER A 9 -26.23 5.02 21.58
N PRO A 10 -26.82 4.10 20.80
CA PRO A 10 -26.07 3.17 19.94
C PRO A 10 -25.13 3.87 18.95
N GLU A 11 -25.43 5.11 18.59
CA GLU A 11 -24.61 6.00 17.75
C GLU A 11 -23.81 6.98 18.61
N SER A 12 -22.95 6.44 19.48
CA SER A 12 -22.05 7.24 20.32
C SER A 12 -20.62 6.76 20.19
N ALA A 13 -19.69 7.70 20.11
CA ALA A 13 -18.26 7.42 20.19
C ALA A 13 -17.61 8.27 21.29
N GLN A 14 -16.61 7.71 21.97
CA GLN A 14 -15.90 8.38 23.05
C GLN A 14 -14.39 8.34 22.84
N CYS A 15 -13.74 9.49 23.01
CA CYS A 15 -12.35 9.69 22.64
C CYS A 15 -11.44 9.81 23.87
N TYR A 16 -10.38 9.01 23.91
CA TYR A 16 -9.38 8.99 24.98
C TYR A 16 -7.99 9.15 24.39
N GLY A 17 -7.39 10.33 24.56
CA GLY A 17 -6.14 10.66 23.89
C GLY A 17 -5.62 12.03 24.29
N SER A 18 -4.66 12.51 23.51
CA SER A 18 -4.08 13.84 23.71
C SER A 18 -4.46 14.82 22.59
N SER A 19 -3.60 15.79 22.29
CA SER A 19 -3.88 16.97 21.46
C SER A 19 -4.55 16.64 20.12
N SER A 20 -3.97 15.72 19.34
CA SER A 20 -4.49 15.39 18.01
C SER A 20 -5.89 14.78 18.06
N LEU A 21 -6.14 13.87 19.03
CA LEU A 21 -7.47 13.27 19.18
C LEU A 21 -8.49 14.29 19.71
N ASN A 22 -8.08 15.14 20.65
CA ASN A 22 -8.92 16.23 21.17
C ASN A 22 -9.43 17.12 20.03
N TRP A 23 -8.53 17.58 19.16
CA TRP A 23 -8.92 18.43 18.03
C TRP A 23 -9.82 17.71 17.03
N ILE A 24 -9.54 16.42 16.74
CA ILE A 24 -10.40 15.60 15.87
C ILE A 24 -11.80 15.44 16.48
N CYS A 25 -11.91 15.09 17.76
CA CYS A 25 -13.19 14.83 18.43
C CYS A 25 -13.95 16.10 18.82
N SER A 26 -13.31 17.28 18.77
CA SER A 26 -13.97 18.57 19.00
C SER A 26 -14.73 19.12 17.78
N GLY A 27 -14.65 18.48 16.61
CA GLY A 27 -15.37 18.96 15.43
C GLY A 27 -15.27 18.08 14.20
N PRO A 28 -14.06 17.86 13.63
CA PRO A 28 -13.87 17.04 12.43
C PRO A 28 -14.54 15.67 12.48
N PHE A 29 -14.50 15.00 13.63
CA PHE A 29 -15.12 13.68 13.80
C PHE A 29 -16.65 13.76 13.81
N GLN A 30 -17.23 14.75 14.48
CA GLN A 30 -18.67 15.00 14.43
C GLN A 30 -19.16 15.23 12.99
N ASN A 31 -18.38 15.94 12.17
CA ASN A 31 -18.69 16.14 10.75
C ASN A 31 -18.61 14.85 9.93
N ALA A 32 -17.69 13.94 10.29
CA ALA A 32 -17.50 12.67 9.62
C ALA A 32 -18.59 11.64 9.99
N VAL A 33 -19.20 11.76 11.17
CA VAL A 33 -20.34 10.96 11.66
C VAL A 33 -21.53 11.84 12.07
N PRO A 34 -22.23 12.48 11.12
CA PRO A 34 -23.37 13.32 11.45
C PRO A 34 -24.46 12.52 12.16
N GLY A 35 -25.06 13.10 13.20
CA GLY A 35 -26.08 12.46 14.03
C GLY A 35 -25.54 11.64 15.21
N TRP A 36 -24.25 11.29 15.19
CA TRP A 36 -23.63 10.57 16.31
C TRP A 36 -23.33 11.51 17.47
N ASN A 37 -23.39 11.01 18.69
CA ASN A 37 -22.97 11.73 19.88
C ASN A 37 -21.47 11.47 20.15
N ILE A 38 -20.66 12.52 20.05
CA ILE A 38 -19.21 12.44 20.29
C ILE A 38 -18.87 12.94 21.69
N ILE A 39 -18.36 12.03 22.52
CA ILE A 39 -17.91 12.31 23.88
C ILE A 39 -16.39 12.51 23.85
N ASN A 40 -15.94 13.74 23.96
CA ASN A 40 -14.52 14.05 23.91
C ASN A 40 -13.89 14.11 25.30
N ASN A 41 -13.25 13.01 25.71
CA ASN A 41 -12.46 12.94 26.95
C ASN A 41 -10.94 13.08 26.68
N ALA A 42 -10.56 13.50 25.47
CA ALA A 42 -9.18 13.71 25.09
C ALA A 42 -8.78 15.16 25.38
N GLU A 43 -7.56 15.37 25.88
CA GLU A 43 -7.06 16.73 26.14
C GLU A 43 -5.56 16.85 25.88
N GLY A 44 -5.16 18.02 25.34
CA GLY A 44 -3.79 18.28 24.91
C GLY A 44 -2.77 18.20 26.04
N GLY A 45 -1.64 17.53 25.80
CA GLY A 45 -0.51 17.39 26.74
C GLY A 45 -0.64 16.25 27.76
N MET A 46 -1.74 15.48 27.76
CA MET A 46 -1.86 14.32 28.64
C MET A 46 -0.94 13.17 28.22
N THR A 47 -0.22 12.59 29.19
CA THR A 47 0.48 11.30 29.00
C THR A 47 -0.53 10.15 28.99
N SER A 48 -0.08 8.93 28.63
CA SER A 48 -0.92 7.72 28.82
C SER A 48 -1.43 7.57 30.25
N ALA A 49 -0.61 7.89 31.26
CA ALA A 49 -1.00 7.84 32.67
C ALA A 49 -2.05 8.89 33.04
N GLY A 50 -1.93 10.10 32.48
CA GLY A 50 -2.95 11.14 32.61
C GLY A 50 -4.28 10.69 32.00
N ILE A 51 -4.25 10.13 30.79
CA ILE A 51 -5.44 9.62 30.09
C ILE A 51 -6.08 8.47 30.88
N ALA A 52 -5.29 7.53 31.39
CA ALA A 52 -5.79 6.43 32.22
C ALA A 52 -6.37 6.91 33.56
N THR A 53 -5.76 7.92 34.17
CA THR A 53 -6.29 8.55 35.39
C THR A 53 -7.62 9.23 35.12
N ALA A 54 -7.71 10.03 34.04
CA ALA A 54 -8.96 10.64 33.59
C ALA A 54 -10.00 9.58 33.26
N GLY A 55 -9.64 8.49 32.60
CA GLY A 55 -10.54 7.36 32.33
C GLY A 55 -10.94 6.54 33.56
N GLY A 56 -10.39 6.83 34.75
CA GLY A 56 -10.74 6.18 36.02
C GLY A 56 -9.99 4.89 36.34
N VAL A 57 -8.93 4.55 35.60
CA VAL A 57 -8.04 3.40 35.88
C VAL A 57 -7.23 3.62 37.16
N HIS A 58 -6.80 4.85 37.41
CA HIS A 58 -6.05 5.23 38.62
C HIS A 58 -6.94 6.09 39.52
N GLN A 59 -7.44 5.51 40.62
CA GLN A 59 -8.30 6.22 41.56
C GLN A 59 -7.49 7.20 42.42
N LEU A 60 -7.84 8.49 42.32
CA LEU A 60 -7.21 9.54 43.11
C LEU A 60 -7.97 9.78 44.43
N TYR A 61 -7.25 10.23 45.44
CA TYR A 61 -7.83 10.65 46.72
C TYR A 61 -7.25 11.98 47.19
N LEU A 62 -8.06 12.76 47.91
CA LEU A 62 -7.60 14.00 48.54
C LEU A 62 -6.47 13.71 49.55
N SER A 63 -5.33 14.37 49.42
CA SER A 63 -4.22 14.24 50.37
C SER A 63 -4.42 15.03 51.66
N ARG A 64 -5.38 15.97 51.69
CA ARG A 64 -5.82 16.72 52.87
C ARG A 64 -7.28 17.14 52.71
N SER A 65 -7.93 17.47 53.82
CA SER A 65 -9.28 18.06 53.78
C SER A 65 -9.29 19.37 52.98
N VAL A 66 -10.35 19.62 52.23
CA VAL A 66 -10.52 20.81 51.40
C VAL A 66 -11.94 21.36 51.53
N THR A 67 -12.08 22.68 51.55
CA THR A 67 -13.40 23.33 51.45
C THR A 67 -13.63 23.77 50.01
N ILE A 68 -14.55 23.10 49.32
CA ILE A 68 -15.00 23.50 47.98
C ILE A 68 -15.92 24.71 48.17
N PRO A 69 -15.61 25.88 47.58
CA PRO A 69 -16.38 27.10 47.75
C PRO A 69 -17.78 26.98 47.13
N ALA A 70 -18.68 27.90 47.49
CA ALA A 70 -20.04 27.94 46.95
C ALA A 70 -20.08 28.10 45.41
N SER A 71 -19.06 28.73 44.83
CA SER A 71 -18.89 28.89 43.38
C SER A 71 -17.41 28.92 43.01
N GLY A 72 -17.08 28.57 41.76
CA GLY A 72 -15.73 28.70 41.22
C GLY A 72 -14.77 27.59 41.66
N SER A 73 -13.49 27.96 41.75
CA SER A 73 -12.38 27.01 41.86
C SER A 73 -11.79 26.93 43.27
N VAL A 74 -11.22 25.77 43.59
CA VAL A 74 -10.38 25.55 44.76
C VAL A 74 -9.07 24.86 44.38
N GLN A 75 -7.98 25.33 44.96
CA GLN A 75 -6.70 24.65 44.86
C GLN A 75 -6.72 23.39 45.73
N LEU A 76 -6.33 22.26 45.14
CA LEU A 76 -6.06 21.04 45.88
C LEU A 76 -4.56 20.92 46.20
N ALA A 77 -4.23 20.19 47.26
CA ALA A 77 -2.89 19.64 47.36
C ALA A 77 -2.73 18.48 46.38
N SER A 78 -1.49 18.12 46.05
CA SER A 78 -1.15 16.98 45.21
C SER A 78 -1.90 15.73 45.68
N PRO A 79 -2.82 15.14 44.88
CA PRO A 79 -3.63 13.99 45.29
C PRO A 79 -2.79 12.73 45.56
N VAL A 80 -3.27 11.78 46.35
CA VAL A 80 -2.63 10.45 46.46
C VAL A 80 -3.30 9.44 45.52
N GLY A 81 -2.67 8.28 45.29
CA GLY A 81 -3.19 7.22 44.42
C GLY A 81 -2.77 7.31 42.94
N LYS A 82 -1.93 8.29 42.59
CA LYS A 82 -1.36 8.43 41.23
C LYS A 82 -0.33 7.34 40.94
N PRO A 83 -0.20 6.90 39.67
CA PRO A 83 0.85 5.94 39.26
C PRO A 83 2.25 6.56 39.26
N TYR A 84 2.34 7.90 39.29
CA TYR A 84 3.59 8.66 39.24
C TYR A 84 3.52 9.96 40.05
N PRO A 85 4.68 10.56 40.37
CA PRO A 85 4.76 11.96 40.78
C PRO A 85 4.18 12.91 39.72
N ASP A 86 3.73 14.08 40.15
CA ASP A 86 3.01 15.07 39.30
C ASP A 86 3.75 15.40 38.00
N ALA A 87 5.07 15.60 38.06
CA ALA A 87 5.87 15.93 36.87
C ALA A 87 5.82 14.82 35.79
N LYS A 88 5.80 13.54 36.20
CA LYS A 88 5.73 12.40 35.28
C LYS A 88 4.30 12.05 34.88
N LEU A 89 3.31 12.32 35.73
CA LEU A 89 1.89 12.21 35.35
C LEU A 89 1.57 13.16 34.18
N GLY A 90 2.21 14.32 34.15
CA GLY A 90 2.03 15.32 33.09
C GLY A 90 0.72 16.07 33.26
N ARG A 91 0.19 16.66 32.19
CA ARG A 91 -1.10 17.36 32.27
C ARG A 91 -2.22 16.34 32.50
N LEU A 92 -3.18 16.71 33.35
CA LEU A 92 -4.43 15.98 33.56
C LEU A 92 -5.58 16.98 33.43
N VAL A 93 -6.60 16.62 32.68
CA VAL A 93 -7.90 17.30 32.73
C VAL A 93 -8.94 16.20 32.74
N MET A 94 -9.86 16.27 33.68
CA MET A 94 -10.98 15.34 33.73
C MET A 94 -12.20 15.97 34.38
N ASP A 95 -13.38 15.58 33.94
CA ASP A 95 -14.59 15.78 34.72
C ASP A 95 -14.57 14.80 35.90
N ALA A 96 -14.87 15.31 37.09
CA ALA A 96 -14.69 14.60 38.34
C ALA A 96 -15.72 15.00 39.38
N GLN A 97 -15.99 14.09 40.33
CA GLN A 97 -16.80 14.35 41.50
C GLN A 97 -15.96 14.25 42.77
N ILE A 98 -16.04 15.27 43.62
CA ILE A 98 -15.38 15.29 44.93
C ILE A 98 -16.44 15.50 46.01
N GLY A 99 -16.67 14.48 46.84
CA GLY A 99 -17.66 14.53 47.91
C GLY A 99 -19.08 14.82 47.41
N GLY A 100 -19.45 14.32 46.23
CA GLY A 100 -20.77 14.56 45.62
C GLY A 100 -20.93 15.91 44.90
N ILE A 101 -19.83 16.64 44.66
CA ILE A 101 -19.84 17.87 43.86
C ILE A 101 -19.13 17.58 42.54
N ASP A 102 -19.85 17.72 41.44
CA ASP A 102 -19.33 17.58 40.08
C ASP A 102 -18.56 18.85 39.68
N GLY A 103 -17.49 18.66 38.92
CA GLY A 103 -16.62 19.72 38.47
C GLY A 103 -15.49 19.22 37.59
N LYS A 104 -14.66 20.15 37.14
CA LYS A 104 -13.45 19.88 36.37
C LYS A 104 -12.23 19.88 37.26
N LEU A 105 -11.49 18.77 37.26
CA LEU A 105 -10.16 18.71 37.85
C LEU A 105 -9.11 18.96 36.77
N THR A 106 -8.17 19.86 37.06
CA THR A 106 -7.01 20.10 36.21
C THR A 106 -5.72 19.93 36.98
N GLN A 107 -4.73 19.29 36.34
CA GLN A 107 -3.33 19.33 36.72
C GLN A 107 -2.52 20.02 35.62
N ARG A 108 -1.72 21.02 36.00
CA ARG A 108 -0.91 21.82 35.08
C ARG A 108 0.55 21.91 35.53
N PRO A 109 1.35 20.84 35.38
CA PRO A 109 2.75 20.83 35.79
C PRO A 109 3.64 21.77 34.96
N ASP A 110 3.12 22.28 33.83
CA ASP A 110 3.75 23.28 32.98
C ASP A 110 3.72 24.70 33.57
N LEU A 111 2.88 24.94 34.58
CA LEU A 111 2.79 26.24 35.24
C LEU A 111 3.79 26.34 36.39
N THR A 112 4.35 27.54 36.56
CA THR A 112 5.31 27.82 37.64
C THR A 112 4.64 28.12 38.97
N ASP A 113 3.38 28.56 38.98
CA ASP A 113 2.63 28.87 40.20
C ASP A 113 2.08 27.58 40.84
N PRO A 114 2.59 27.19 42.04
CA PRO A 114 2.13 25.99 42.74
C PRO A 114 0.62 25.99 43.03
N ARG A 115 -0.01 27.18 43.05
CA ARG A 115 -1.44 27.34 43.31
C ARG A 115 -2.34 26.91 42.16
N GLN A 116 -1.76 26.78 40.97
CA GLN A 116 -2.47 26.43 39.75
C GLN A 116 -2.19 24.98 39.32
N LEU A 117 -1.33 24.27 40.06
CA LEU A 117 -0.91 22.91 39.70
C LEU A 117 -2.02 21.89 39.81
N TRP A 118 -2.88 21.99 40.83
CA TRP A 118 -4.04 21.12 41.03
C TRP A 118 -5.24 21.99 41.40
N VAL A 119 -6.19 22.10 40.48
CA VAL A 119 -7.36 22.96 40.65
C VAL A 119 -8.62 22.17 40.33
N PHE A 120 -9.55 22.16 41.28
CA PHE A 120 -10.91 21.67 41.06
C PHE A 120 -11.85 22.86 40.90
N THR A 121 -12.63 22.89 39.82
CA THR A 121 -13.62 23.93 39.56
C THR A 121 -14.98 23.27 39.49
N ARG A 122 -15.89 23.62 40.41
CA ARG A 122 -17.24 23.05 40.41
C ARG A 122 -18.03 23.53 39.19
N ASP A 123 -18.86 22.66 38.62
CA ASP A 123 -19.63 22.98 37.39
C ASP A 123 -20.76 23.98 37.65
N ALA A 124 -21.39 23.87 38.82
CA ALA A 124 -22.52 24.71 39.20
C ALA A 124 -22.35 25.25 40.63
N ALA A 125 -22.86 26.46 40.85
CA ALA A 125 -22.91 27.07 42.18
C ALA A 125 -23.79 26.25 43.14
N GLY A 126 -23.49 26.31 44.43
CA GLY A 126 -24.24 25.62 45.47
C GLY A 126 -23.69 25.93 46.86
N ALA A 127 -24.00 25.09 47.85
CA ALA A 127 -23.42 25.24 49.18
C ALA A 127 -21.91 24.99 49.18
N ALA A 128 -21.16 25.77 49.96
CA ALA A 128 -19.78 25.44 50.28
C ALA A 128 -19.74 24.13 51.08
N LYS A 129 -18.78 23.25 50.81
CA LYS A 129 -18.69 21.94 51.44
C LYS A 129 -17.24 21.59 51.77
N THR A 130 -17.00 21.25 53.03
CA THR A 130 -15.74 20.65 53.45
C THR A 130 -15.77 19.16 53.18
N VAL A 131 -14.79 18.67 52.43
CA VAL A 131 -14.60 17.27 52.10
C VAL A 131 -13.34 16.79 52.80
N ALA A 132 -13.43 15.67 53.50
CA ALA A 132 -12.36 15.14 54.32
C ALA A 132 -11.16 14.63 53.49
N GLN A 133 -9.98 14.60 54.11
CA GLN A 133 -8.83 13.86 53.60
C GLN A 133 -9.21 12.40 53.27
N ASN A 134 -8.55 11.83 52.27
CA ASN A 134 -8.79 10.48 51.73
C ASN A 134 -10.17 10.29 51.09
N ALA A 135 -10.99 11.32 50.95
CA ALA A 135 -12.18 11.22 50.11
C ALA A 135 -11.75 10.97 48.65
N PRO A 136 -12.48 10.10 47.92
CA PRO A 136 -12.17 9.81 46.54
C PRO A 136 -12.45 11.04 45.65
N ILE A 137 -11.56 11.25 44.69
CA ILE A 137 -11.79 12.11 43.54
C ILE A 137 -12.26 11.18 42.42
N VAL A 138 -13.57 11.06 42.25
CA VAL A 138 -14.17 10.11 41.32
C VAL A 138 -14.11 10.68 39.91
N SER A 139 -13.47 9.98 38.97
CA SER A 139 -13.54 10.37 37.56
C SER A 139 -14.97 10.13 37.00
N LEU A 140 -15.46 11.11 36.25
CA LEU A 140 -16.72 11.06 35.48
C LEU A 140 -16.48 10.78 33.99
N ASP A 141 -15.21 10.72 33.56
CA ASP A 141 -14.80 10.45 32.16
C ASP A 141 -14.61 8.96 31.89
N LYS A 142 -15.01 8.08 32.81
CA LYS A 142 -14.97 6.62 32.64
C LYS A 142 -15.70 6.18 31.35
N PRO A 143 -15.24 5.11 30.67
CA PRO A 143 -15.92 4.55 29.51
C PRO A 143 -17.42 4.36 29.78
N ARG A 144 -18.27 4.94 28.94
CA ARG A 144 -19.72 4.87 29.11
C ARG A 144 -20.28 3.62 28.41
N PRO A 145 -21.25 2.90 29.02
CA PRO A 145 -21.92 1.78 28.36
C PRO A 145 -22.56 2.20 27.03
N GLY A 146 -22.40 1.39 25.98
CA GLY A 146 -23.02 1.62 24.67
C GLY A 146 -22.24 2.54 23.71
N ALA A 147 -21.22 3.25 24.18
CA ALA A 147 -20.37 4.08 23.32
C ALA A 147 -19.12 3.34 22.82
N THR A 148 -18.81 3.48 21.53
CA THR A 148 -17.57 2.95 20.94
C THR A 148 -16.37 3.76 21.42
N SER A 149 -15.37 3.12 22.00
CA SER A 149 -14.17 3.82 22.52
C SER A 149 -13.06 3.91 21.50
N ILE A 150 -12.43 5.08 21.38
CA ILE A 150 -11.20 5.30 20.61
C ILE A 150 -10.08 5.63 21.60
N PHE A 151 -9.10 4.73 21.69
CA PHE A 151 -7.93 4.87 22.55
C PHE A 151 -6.71 5.25 21.71
N TRP A 152 -6.19 6.46 21.92
CA TRP A 152 -4.97 6.96 21.28
C TRP A 152 -3.99 7.51 22.32
N LEU A 153 -3.33 6.59 23.01
CA LEU A 153 -2.44 6.87 24.14
C LEU A 153 -0.96 6.76 23.74
N GLY A 154 -0.10 7.56 24.37
CA GLY A 154 1.36 7.35 24.37
C GLY A 154 2.20 8.40 23.65
N SER A 155 1.60 9.30 22.86
CA SER A 155 2.37 10.31 22.09
C SER A 155 3.23 11.25 22.96
N ASN A 156 2.87 11.44 24.23
CA ASN A 156 3.58 12.33 25.15
C ASN A 156 4.54 11.61 26.12
N ASN A 157 4.65 10.28 26.05
CA ASN A 157 5.57 9.51 26.90
C ASN A 157 6.10 8.25 26.20
N LEU A 158 6.52 8.41 24.95
CA LEU A 158 7.10 7.34 24.12
C LEU A 158 8.39 6.72 24.71
N ASP A 159 9.06 7.44 25.60
CA ASP A 159 10.22 6.99 26.35
C ASP A 159 9.87 5.92 27.41
N ASP A 160 8.64 5.91 27.92
CA ASP A 160 8.14 4.94 28.90
C ASP A 160 7.12 3.98 28.27
N MET A 161 7.60 3.13 27.35
CA MET A 161 6.75 2.15 26.67
C MET A 161 6.01 1.20 27.62
N ALA A 162 6.63 0.84 28.75
CA ALA A 162 6.02 -0.07 29.72
C ALA A 162 4.74 0.55 30.29
N ARG A 163 4.79 1.83 30.65
CA ARG A 163 3.59 2.54 31.10
C ARG A 163 2.55 2.69 30.01
N VAL A 164 2.93 3.08 28.79
CA VAL A 164 1.96 3.22 27.68
C VAL A 164 1.20 1.91 27.47
N LYS A 165 1.90 0.77 27.50
CA LYS A 165 1.29 -0.56 27.35
C LYS A 165 0.33 -0.88 28.51
N ASP A 166 0.77 -0.69 29.75
CA ASP A 166 -0.03 -0.94 30.96
C ASP A 166 -1.31 -0.09 30.98
N ASP A 167 -1.19 1.22 30.78
CA ASP A 167 -2.32 2.14 30.78
C ASP A 167 -3.30 1.85 29.64
N THR A 168 -2.80 1.51 28.44
CA THR A 168 -3.65 1.13 27.29
C THR A 168 -4.42 -0.14 27.59
N ALA A 169 -3.76 -1.17 28.11
CA ALA A 169 -4.41 -2.44 28.45
C ALA A 169 -5.49 -2.23 29.52
N ARG A 170 -5.19 -1.48 30.58
CA ARG A 170 -6.13 -1.23 31.68
C ARG A 170 -7.32 -0.35 31.28
N MET A 171 -7.14 0.60 30.35
CA MET A 171 -8.26 1.36 29.78
C MET A 171 -9.20 0.45 28.97
N ILE A 172 -8.65 -0.52 28.24
CA ILE A 172 -9.43 -1.49 27.46
C ILE A 172 -10.16 -2.45 28.38
N GLU A 173 -9.49 -2.98 29.42
CA GLU A 173 -10.11 -3.80 30.47
C GLU A 173 -11.29 -3.05 31.12
N LEU A 174 -11.10 -1.77 31.45
CA LEU A 174 -12.16 -0.94 32.02
C LEU A 174 -13.33 -0.73 31.05
N HIS A 175 -13.05 -0.51 29.77
CA HIS A 175 -14.09 -0.44 28.74
C HIS A 175 -14.87 -1.75 28.64
N GLN A 176 -14.19 -2.88 28.56
CA GLN A 176 -14.81 -4.21 28.45
C GLN A 176 -15.62 -4.58 29.70
N ALA A 177 -15.19 -4.13 30.88
CA ALA A 177 -15.95 -4.30 32.11
C ALA A 177 -17.23 -3.44 32.15
N THR A 178 -17.28 -2.36 31.36
CA THR A 178 -18.37 -1.36 31.41
C THR A 178 -19.31 -1.43 30.21
N SER A 179 -18.84 -1.90 29.05
CA SER A 179 -19.55 -1.81 27.77
C SER A 179 -19.24 -3.02 26.88
N ASN A 180 -20.27 -3.48 26.16
CA ASN A 180 -20.13 -4.45 25.08
C ASN A 180 -19.93 -3.78 23.70
N ALA A 181 -19.97 -2.44 23.62
CA ALA A 181 -19.70 -1.72 22.39
C ALA A 181 -18.24 -1.93 21.95
N PRO A 182 -17.92 -1.78 20.65
CA PRO A 182 -16.54 -1.89 20.17
C PRO A 182 -15.57 -0.90 20.85
N PHE A 183 -14.29 -1.24 20.83
CA PHE A 183 -13.20 -0.30 21.10
C PHE A 183 -12.17 -0.40 19.98
N TYR A 184 -11.41 0.67 19.80
CA TYR A 184 -10.31 0.72 18.85
C TYR A 184 -9.07 1.36 19.46
N VAL A 185 -7.90 0.81 19.13
CA VAL A 185 -6.60 1.33 19.53
C VAL A 185 -5.92 1.93 18.31
N VAL A 186 -5.56 3.21 18.38
CA VAL A 186 -4.98 3.94 17.25
C VAL A 186 -3.47 3.78 17.26
N GLU A 187 -2.90 3.41 16.12
CA GLU A 187 -1.45 3.43 15.94
C GLU A 187 -0.89 4.85 16.09
N LEU A 188 0.31 4.95 16.66
CA LEU A 188 1.00 6.21 16.87
C LEU A 188 1.67 6.64 15.55
N PRO A 189 1.20 7.69 14.88
CA PRO A 189 1.89 8.25 13.74
C PRO A 189 3.23 8.86 14.20
N PRO A 190 4.15 9.12 13.27
CA PRO A 190 5.37 9.84 13.61
C PRO A 190 5.13 11.11 14.42
N ALA A 191 5.93 11.28 15.47
CA ALA A 191 5.90 12.45 16.35
C ALA A 191 7.35 12.88 16.61
N TRP A 192 7.61 14.19 16.58
CA TRP A 192 8.88 14.83 16.94
C TRP A 192 10.10 14.25 16.21
N GLY A 193 10.30 14.69 14.97
CA GLY A 193 11.39 14.19 14.12
C GLY A 193 11.04 12.87 13.41
N GLY A 194 11.84 12.51 12.40
CA GLY A 194 11.62 11.30 11.63
C GLY A 194 12.24 10.06 12.24
N ASN A 195 12.64 9.13 11.37
CA ASN A 195 13.37 7.92 11.71
C ASN A 195 14.72 8.22 12.38
N GLU A 196 15.24 9.44 12.25
CA GLU A 196 16.43 9.93 12.93
C GLU A 196 16.26 10.16 14.45
N HIS A 197 15.03 10.30 14.95
CA HIS A 197 14.81 10.61 16.36
C HIS A 197 14.95 9.35 17.26
N PRO A 198 15.66 9.41 18.41
CA PRO A 198 15.92 8.23 19.25
C PRO A 198 14.66 7.48 19.72
N VAL A 199 13.57 8.19 20.01
CA VAL A 199 12.32 7.58 20.48
C VAL A 199 11.49 6.93 19.36
N THR A 200 11.89 7.06 18.09
CA THR A 200 11.16 6.46 16.96
C THR A 200 11.17 4.94 17.00
N ALA A 201 12.23 4.32 17.53
CA ALA A 201 12.27 2.87 17.76
C ALA A 201 11.18 2.42 18.76
N ASN A 202 10.94 3.21 19.80
CA ASN A 202 9.89 2.93 20.79
C ASN A 202 8.50 3.02 20.16
N ARG A 203 8.24 4.05 19.35
CA ARG A 203 6.99 4.19 18.60
C ARG A 203 6.70 2.98 17.71
N LYS A 204 7.69 2.55 16.92
CA LYS A 204 7.55 1.36 16.04
C LYS A 204 7.27 0.10 16.87
N SER A 205 7.97 -0.07 17.99
CA SER A 205 7.77 -1.18 18.91
C SER A 205 6.39 -1.16 19.58
N LEU A 206 5.87 0.04 19.91
CA LEU A 206 4.52 0.22 20.43
C LEU A 206 3.46 -0.11 19.37
N ASN A 207 3.60 0.37 18.13
CA ASN A 207 2.65 0.03 17.06
C ASN A 207 2.65 -1.48 16.75
N ALA A 208 3.83 -2.11 16.73
CA ALA A 208 3.92 -3.57 16.59
C ALA A 208 3.20 -4.30 17.75
N TRP A 209 3.37 -3.82 18.99
CA TRP A 209 2.66 -4.37 20.15
C TRP A 209 1.14 -4.13 20.06
N ILE A 210 0.69 -2.94 19.67
CA ILE A 210 -0.74 -2.62 19.46
C ILE A 210 -1.35 -3.60 18.46
N LYS A 211 -0.71 -3.76 17.30
CA LYS A 211 -1.14 -4.71 16.25
C LYS A 211 -1.21 -6.15 16.78
N GLN A 212 -0.16 -6.59 17.48
CA GLN A 212 -0.09 -7.95 18.00
C GLN A 212 -1.19 -8.24 19.04
N ASN A 213 -1.54 -7.28 19.89
CA ASN A 213 -2.46 -7.51 21.02
C ASN A 213 -3.92 -7.23 20.68
N TYR A 214 -4.20 -6.35 19.70
CA TYR A 214 -5.57 -5.90 19.43
C TYR A 214 -6.08 -6.22 18.03
N GLY A 215 -5.23 -6.70 17.11
CA GLY A 215 -5.64 -7.24 15.81
C GLY A 215 -6.62 -6.35 15.04
N GLU A 216 -7.82 -6.87 14.74
CA GLU A 216 -8.86 -6.13 14.00
C GLU A 216 -9.42 -4.89 14.73
N ARG A 217 -9.14 -4.73 16.03
CA ARG A 217 -9.48 -3.53 16.82
C ARG A 217 -8.43 -2.43 16.71
N VAL A 218 -7.48 -2.54 15.79
CA VAL A 218 -6.47 -1.49 15.54
C VAL A 218 -6.89 -0.58 14.40
N ILE A 219 -6.70 0.72 14.59
CA ILE A 219 -6.79 1.73 13.52
C ILE A 219 -5.36 2.02 13.04
N PRO A 220 -4.97 1.61 11.82
CA PRO A 220 -3.63 1.81 11.29
C PRO A 220 -3.43 3.23 10.75
N LEU A 221 -3.63 4.22 11.62
CA LEU A 221 -3.54 5.63 11.24
C LEU A 221 -2.12 5.99 10.78
N ALA A 222 -1.09 5.45 11.43
CA ALA A 222 0.29 5.71 11.08
C ALA A 222 0.60 5.28 9.64
N ASP A 223 0.17 4.06 9.26
CA ASP A 223 0.31 3.56 7.90
C ASP A 223 -0.55 4.35 6.92
N TYR A 224 -1.81 4.65 7.27
CA TYR A 224 -2.73 5.38 6.42
C TYR A 224 -2.24 6.79 6.03
N LEU A 225 -1.68 7.52 6.99
CA LEU A 225 -1.17 8.87 6.73
C LEU A 225 -0.04 8.87 5.68
N SER A 226 0.76 7.80 5.61
CA SER A 226 1.85 7.66 4.65
C SER A 226 1.46 7.01 3.31
N ASN A 227 0.31 6.33 3.24
CA ASN A 227 -0.05 5.42 2.15
C ASN A 227 -1.50 5.61 1.64
N GLY A 228 -2.04 6.83 1.63
CA GLY A 228 -3.32 7.05 0.96
C GLY A 228 -4.13 8.23 1.50
N ALA A 229 -3.80 8.72 2.70
CA ALA A 229 -4.48 9.88 3.26
C ALA A 229 -4.41 11.12 2.37
N LEU A 230 -3.32 11.34 1.63
CA LEU A 230 -3.23 12.45 0.67
C LEU A 230 -4.26 12.32 -0.45
N TYR A 231 -4.39 11.13 -1.03
CA TYR A 231 -5.38 10.86 -2.08
C TYR A 231 -6.82 11.03 -1.54
N ASP A 232 -7.13 10.48 -0.37
CA ASP A 232 -8.43 10.63 0.30
C ASP A 232 -8.71 12.08 0.77
N ALA A 233 -7.69 12.93 0.79
CA ALA A 233 -7.80 14.37 1.01
C ALA A 233 -7.90 15.17 -0.31
N GLY A 234 -7.86 14.51 -1.47
CA GLY A 234 -7.87 15.17 -2.79
C GLY A 234 -6.55 15.87 -3.13
N ILE A 235 -5.44 15.46 -2.52
CA ILE A 235 -4.11 16.05 -2.69
C ILE A 235 -3.26 15.15 -3.58
N THR A 236 -2.79 15.69 -4.71
CA THR A 236 -1.69 15.09 -5.46
C THR A 236 -0.40 15.25 -4.66
N ARG A 237 0.26 14.14 -4.37
CA ARG A 237 1.48 14.10 -3.56
C ARG A 237 2.60 14.95 -4.18
N THR A 238 3.26 15.75 -3.35
CA THR A 238 4.44 16.54 -3.76
C THR A 238 5.75 15.82 -3.41
N GLN A 239 6.87 16.26 -3.99
CA GLN A 239 8.19 15.76 -3.59
C GLN A 239 8.46 15.99 -2.10
N ALA A 240 8.01 17.12 -1.54
CA ALA A 240 8.16 17.38 -0.12
C ALA A 240 7.34 16.41 0.76
N ASP A 241 6.18 15.94 0.28
CA ASP A 241 5.45 14.86 0.95
C ASP A 241 6.18 13.53 0.87
N LEU A 242 6.74 13.20 -0.30
CA LEU A 242 7.54 11.99 -0.50
C LEU A 242 8.76 11.98 0.44
N ASP A 243 9.52 13.07 0.48
CA ASP A 243 10.71 13.21 1.34
C ASP A 243 10.36 13.13 2.83
N ALA A 244 9.25 13.75 3.22
CA ALA A 244 8.73 13.68 4.59
C ALA A 244 8.38 12.23 4.98
N ILE A 245 7.64 11.52 4.13
CA ILE A 245 7.24 10.14 4.38
C ILE A 245 8.46 9.21 4.38
N ALA A 246 9.41 9.39 3.47
CA ALA A 246 10.65 8.61 3.41
C ALA A 246 11.50 8.81 4.68
N ARG A 247 11.53 10.03 5.21
CA ARG A 247 12.16 10.33 6.50
C ARG A 247 11.37 9.76 7.68
N GLY A 248 10.15 9.27 7.47
CA GLY A 248 9.30 8.69 8.52
C GLY A 248 8.62 9.75 9.38
N VAL A 249 8.25 10.90 8.80
CA VAL A 249 7.35 11.89 9.40
C VAL A 249 6.01 11.92 8.66
N ASN A 250 5.00 12.58 9.24
CA ASN A 250 3.73 12.83 8.54
C ASN A 250 3.98 13.54 7.19
N PRO A 251 3.12 13.37 6.17
CA PRO A 251 3.23 14.10 4.92
C PRO A 251 3.31 15.62 5.14
N ARG A 252 4.12 16.31 4.36
CA ARG A 252 4.36 17.76 4.46
C ARG A 252 3.05 18.56 4.41
N SER A 253 2.10 18.10 3.60
CA SER A 253 0.78 18.68 3.40
C SER A 253 -0.12 18.60 4.64
N PHE A 254 0.21 17.76 5.62
CA PHE A 254 -0.56 17.61 6.86
C PHE A 254 0.09 18.28 8.08
N TRP A 255 1.27 18.87 7.96
CA TRP A 255 1.92 19.51 9.11
C TRP A 255 1.11 20.71 9.59
N MET A 256 1.01 20.86 10.92
CA MET A 256 0.44 22.04 11.55
C MET A 256 1.24 23.29 11.20
N SER A 257 2.57 23.20 11.24
CA SER A 257 3.47 24.27 10.82
C SER A 257 4.83 23.70 10.40
N ALA A 258 5.75 24.57 9.96
CA ALA A 258 7.12 24.13 9.66
C ALA A 258 7.89 23.62 10.89
N THR A 259 7.45 23.97 12.11
CA THR A 259 8.08 23.58 13.37
C THR A 259 7.25 22.58 14.17
N ASP A 260 5.98 22.36 13.78
CA ASP A 260 5.09 21.37 14.38
C ASP A 260 4.71 20.30 13.35
N LEU A 261 5.52 19.24 13.36
CA LEU A 261 5.37 18.06 12.50
C LEU A 261 4.56 16.95 13.18
N THR A 262 4.36 17.07 14.50
CA THR A 262 3.67 16.10 15.34
C THR A 262 2.17 16.24 15.17
N HIS A 263 1.68 17.48 15.22
CA HIS A 263 0.27 17.71 15.06
C HIS A 263 -0.12 17.93 13.60
N MET A 264 -1.33 17.49 13.28
CA MET A 264 -1.91 17.67 11.95
C MET A 264 -2.62 19.02 11.84
N ASN A 265 -2.50 19.68 10.68
CA ASN A 265 -3.38 20.80 10.33
C ASN A 265 -4.83 20.34 10.11
N SER A 266 -5.72 21.29 9.78
CA SER A 266 -7.14 21.00 9.56
C SER A 266 -7.38 19.94 8.49
N THR A 267 -6.62 19.91 7.40
CA THR A 267 -6.76 18.90 6.34
C THR A 267 -6.43 17.50 6.87
N GLY A 268 -5.30 17.36 7.56
CA GLY A 268 -4.89 16.09 8.17
C GLY A 268 -5.88 15.61 9.25
N GLN A 269 -6.39 16.52 10.07
CA GLN A 269 -7.43 16.21 11.07
C GLN A 269 -8.73 15.73 10.41
N ASN A 270 -9.19 16.40 9.36
CA ASN A 270 -10.41 16.02 8.65
C ASN A 270 -10.30 14.66 7.96
N VAL A 271 -9.15 14.34 7.35
CA VAL A 271 -8.98 13.01 6.72
C VAL A 271 -8.84 11.90 7.76
N ALA A 272 -8.12 12.13 8.86
CA ALA A 272 -8.07 11.20 9.99
C ALA A 272 -9.45 10.97 10.63
N ALA A 273 -10.26 12.02 10.76
CA ALA A 273 -11.64 11.93 11.25
C ALA A 273 -12.53 11.05 10.37
N ARG A 274 -12.49 11.25 9.03
CA ARG A 274 -13.19 10.38 8.08
C ARG A 274 -12.70 8.94 8.14
N TYR A 275 -11.41 8.75 8.38
CA TYR A 275 -10.83 7.43 8.54
C TYR A 275 -11.35 6.74 9.81
N PHE A 276 -11.34 7.42 10.97
CA PHE A 276 -11.90 6.90 12.22
C PHE A 276 -13.40 6.58 12.10
N ALA A 277 -14.15 7.40 11.36
CA ALA A 277 -15.57 7.19 11.10
C ALA A 277 -15.88 5.83 10.47
N ARG A 278 -15.00 5.32 9.60
CA ARG A 278 -15.17 3.99 8.98
C ARG A 278 -15.09 2.86 10.00
N PHE A 279 -14.24 2.99 11.01
CA PHE A 279 -14.10 1.99 12.06
C PHE A 279 -15.26 2.04 13.05
N VAL A 280 -15.64 3.22 13.53
CA VAL A 280 -16.71 3.31 14.55
C VAL A 280 -18.09 2.93 14.01
N ARG A 281 -18.32 3.05 12.70
CA ARG A 281 -19.52 2.53 12.01
C ARG A 281 -19.50 1.01 11.80
N ASP A 282 -18.42 0.34 12.19
CA ASP A 282 -18.18 -1.09 11.94
C ASP A 282 -18.13 -1.46 10.43
N ASP A 283 -17.88 -0.47 9.57
CA ASP A 283 -17.67 -0.67 8.12
C ASP A 283 -16.26 -1.16 7.80
N GLU A 284 -15.34 -1.12 8.78
CA GLU A 284 -13.92 -1.31 8.59
C GLU A 284 -13.25 -2.09 9.71
N THR A 285 -12.24 -2.89 9.33
CA THR A 285 -11.37 -3.64 10.24
C THR A 285 -9.90 -3.36 9.88
N TYR A 286 -8.95 -3.69 10.76
CA TYR A 286 -7.52 -3.51 10.48
C TYR A 286 -7.12 -4.18 9.15
N SER A 287 -7.46 -5.46 8.96
CA SER A 287 -7.04 -6.21 7.77
C SER A 287 -7.64 -5.64 6.50
N LYS A 288 -8.93 -5.24 6.52
CA LYS A 288 -9.57 -4.59 5.38
C LYS A 288 -8.89 -3.26 5.06
N ALA A 289 -8.63 -2.44 6.07
CA ALA A 289 -7.99 -1.14 5.90
C ALA A 289 -6.55 -1.28 5.38
N TYR A 290 -5.78 -2.23 5.91
CA TYR A 290 -4.39 -2.47 5.52
C TYR A 290 -4.30 -3.07 4.12
N SER A 291 -5.22 -3.96 3.75
CA SER A 291 -5.24 -4.58 2.41
C SER A 291 -5.48 -3.58 1.29
N ARG A 292 -6.10 -2.42 1.58
CA ARG A 292 -6.22 -1.32 0.61
C ARG A 292 -4.86 -0.88 0.11
N PHE A 293 -3.81 -0.91 0.93
CA PHE A 293 -2.47 -0.48 0.55
C PHE A 293 -1.73 -1.49 -0.32
N ASN A 294 -2.25 -2.72 -0.50
CA ASN A 294 -1.61 -3.67 -1.40
C ASN A 294 -1.59 -3.10 -2.82
N ALA A 295 -0.49 -3.36 -3.52
CA ALA A 295 -0.45 -3.22 -4.96
C ALA A 295 -1.61 -3.99 -5.62
N GLN A 296 -1.97 -3.56 -6.81
CA GLN A 296 -2.89 -4.26 -7.70
C GLN A 296 -2.19 -4.45 -9.04
N SER A 297 -2.33 -5.63 -9.63
CA SER A 297 -1.78 -5.90 -10.95
C SER A 297 -2.66 -6.86 -11.73
N THR A 298 -2.68 -6.71 -13.05
CA THR A 298 -3.32 -7.63 -14.00
C THR A 298 -2.28 -8.13 -14.97
N MET A 299 -2.39 -9.36 -15.45
CA MET A 299 -1.51 -9.89 -16.49
C MET A 299 -2.29 -10.47 -17.66
N ASN A 300 -1.94 -10.03 -18.86
CA ASN A 300 -2.31 -10.64 -20.13
C ASN A 300 -1.05 -11.11 -20.86
N VAL A 301 -1.13 -12.26 -21.53
CA VAL A 301 -0.06 -12.76 -22.38
C VAL A 301 -0.62 -13.02 -23.78
N SER A 302 -0.01 -12.41 -24.79
CA SER A 302 -0.29 -12.66 -26.20
C SER A 302 0.90 -13.31 -26.90
N VAL A 303 0.63 -14.24 -27.80
CA VAL A 303 1.65 -14.98 -28.56
C VAL A 303 1.41 -14.74 -30.05
N ASN A 304 2.42 -14.24 -30.75
CA ASN A 304 2.42 -14.05 -32.20
C ASN A 304 3.73 -14.62 -32.79
N GLY A 305 3.66 -15.83 -33.36
CA GLY A 305 4.85 -16.58 -33.74
C GLY A 305 5.75 -16.81 -32.51
N GLY A 306 7.04 -16.48 -32.63
CA GLY A 306 7.99 -16.52 -31.52
C GLY A 306 7.93 -15.32 -30.57
N GLN A 307 7.14 -14.30 -30.89
CA GLN A 307 7.03 -13.09 -30.09
C GLN A 307 5.93 -13.25 -29.03
N VAL A 308 6.31 -13.15 -27.76
CA VAL A 308 5.39 -13.21 -26.62
C VAL A 308 5.37 -11.87 -25.92
N THR A 309 4.21 -11.22 -25.88
CA THR A 309 4.03 -9.92 -25.20
C THR A 309 3.23 -10.12 -23.93
N VAL A 310 3.82 -9.71 -22.80
CA VAL A 310 3.20 -9.66 -21.49
C VAL A 310 2.80 -8.21 -21.21
N SER A 311 1.53 -7.98 -20.92
CA SER A 311 1.00 -6.63 -20.68
C SER A 311 -0.05 -6.62 -19.57
N GLY A 312 -0.38 -5.43 -19.11
CA GLY A 312 -1.42 -5.23 -18.12
C GLY A 312 -1.38 -3.86 -17.49
N HIS A 313 -2.08 -3.72 -16.36
CA HIS A 313 -1.98 -2.57 -15.48
C HIS A 313 -1.38 -2.97 -14.14
N ALA A 314 -0.65 -2.06 -13.49
CA ALA A 314 -0.24 -2.20 -12.11
C ALA A 314 -0.21 -0.83 -11.41
N PHE A 315 -0.76 -0.75 -10.19
CA PHE A 315 -0.85 0.47 -9.38
C PHE A 315 -0.89 0.13 -7.90
N ASP A 316 -0.68 1.10 -7.03
CA ASP A 316 -0.65 0.95 -5.58
C ASP A 316 -1.45 2.10 -4.95
N TYR A 317 -2.41 1.78 -4.07
CA TYR A 317 -3.27 2.80 -3.44
C TYR A 317 -2.52 3.68 -2.44
N SER A 318 -1.27 3.32 -2.10
CA SER A 318 -0.34 4.15 -1.36
C SER A 318 -0.10 5.50 -2.05
N ASP A 319 -0.09 5.51 -3.38
CA ASP A 319 -0.15 6.70 -4.22
C ASP A 319 -0.61 6.33 -5.64
N LEU A 320 -1.88 6.62 -5.95
CA LEU A 320 -2.46 6.32 -7.26
C LEU A 320 -1.89 7.17 -8.41
N PHE A 321 -1.09 8.22 -8.15
CA PHE A 321 -0.42 8.99 -9.20
C PHE A 321 0.97 8.45 -9.54
N GLN A 322 1.56 7.64 -8.65
CA GLN A 322 2.88 7.06 -8.83
C GLN A 322 2.81 5.74 -9.61
N SER A 323 3.59 5.62 -10.69
CA SER A 323 3.77 4.34 -11.37
C SER A 323 4.65 3.41 -10.53
N ILE A 324 4.32 2.11 -10.52
CA ILE A 324 5.07 1.10 -9.76
C ILE A 324 5.90 0.17 -10.66
N PRO A 325 6.96 -0.47 -10.13
CA PRO A 325 7.69 -1.51 -10.85
C PRO A 325 6.83 -2.75 -11.06
N VAL A 326 7.07 -3.45 -12.16
CA VAL A 326 6.46 -4.74 -12.47
C VAL A 326 7.57 -5.74 -12.77
N GLY A 327 7.64 -6.80 -11.97
CA GLY A 327 8.47 -7.97 -12.24
C GLY A 327 7.77 -8.95 -13.17
N ILE A 328 8.50 -9.56 -14.09
CA ILE A 328 7.99 -10.59 -15.01
C ILE A 328 8.99 -11.74 -15.02
N THR A 329 8.54 -12.96 -14.75
CA THR A 329 9.37 -14.16 -14.89
C THR A 329 8.93 -14.98 -16.09
N VAL A 330 9.89 -15.42 -16.91
CA VAL A 330 9.66 -16.40 -17.99
C VAL A 330 10.46 -17.65 -17.66
N ASN A 331 9.79 -18.77 -17.42
CA ASN A 331 10.40 -20.04 -16.96
C ASN A 331 11.33 -19.84 -15.74
N GLY A 332 10.94 -18.95 -14.82
CA GLY A 332 11.72 -18.59 -13.64
C GLY A 332 12.81 -17.53 -13.84
N ALA A 333 13.13 -17.13 -15.08
CA ALA A 333 14.09 -16.06 -15.34
C ALA A 333 13.46 -14.67 -15.14
N TRP A 334 14.03 -13.85 -14.26
CA TRP A 334 13.51 -12.53 -13.86
C TRP A 334 13.79 -11.42 -14.87
N ASN A 335 12.77 -10.59 -15.11
CA ASN A 335 12.81 -9.35 -15.88
C ASN A 335 11.99 -8.28 -15.16
N ALA A 336 12.23 -7.00 -15.45
CA ALA A 336 11.50 -5.91 -14.82
C ALA A 336 11.15 -4.80 -15.81
N THR A 337 9.98 -4.19 -15.63
CA THR A 337 9.49 -3.02 -16.35
C THR A 337 8.82 -2.05 -15.39
N MET A 338 8.35 -0.90 -15.89
CA MET A 338 7.56 0.05 -15.13
C MET A 338 6.14 0.13 -15.69
N ALA A 339 5.16 0.22 -14.80
CA ALA A 339 3.77 0.49 -15.16
C ALA A 339 3.54 1.98 -15.46
N SER A 340 4.29 2.54 -16.41
CA SER A 340 4.30 3.98 -16.74
C SER A 340 3.60 4.32 -18.07
N GLY A 341 2.98 3.34 -18.72
CA GLY A 341 2.17 3.54 -19.91
C GLY A 341 0.83 4.22 -19.61
N ALA A 342 0.26 4.90 -20.61
CA ALA A 342 -1.05 5.54 -20.47
C ALA A 342 -2.16 4.52 -20.18
N SER A 343 -3.05 4.86 -19.25
CA SER A 343 -4.13 4.01 -18.76
C SER A 343 -5.42 4.83 -18.55
N THR A 344 -5.81 5.61 -19.56
CA THR A 344 -6.95 6.55 -19.46
C THR A 344 -8.28 5.84 -19.14
N ASN A 345 -8.39 4.57 -19.50
CA ASN A 345 -9.52 3.71 -19.15
C ASN A 345 -9.73 3.52 -17.64
N LEU A 346 -8.68 3.70 -16.82
CA LEU A 346 -8.75 3.51 -15.37
C LEU A 346 -9.32 4.73 -14.61
N PHE A 347 -9.35 5.91 -15.23
CA PHE A 347 -9.88 7.13 -14.59
C PHE A 347 -11.35 7.01 -14.22
N ALA A 348 -12.15 6.31 -15.03
CA ALA A 348 -13.56 6.05 -14.74
C ALA A 348 -13.78 5.23 -13.46
N TYR A 349 -12.75 4.53 -13.00
CA TYR A 349 -12.75 3.74 -11.76
C TYR A 349 -12.04 4.47 -10.60
N GLY A 350 -11.76 5.77 -10.74
CA GLY A 350 -11.08 6.56 -9.72
C GLY A 350 -9.58 6.31 -9.60
N ILE A 351 -8.96 5.64 -10.58
CA ILE A 351 -7.52 5.37 -10.61
C ILE A 351 -6.88 6.35 -11.61
N PRO A 352 -6.43 7.53 -11.15
CA PRO A 352 -5.73 8.49 -12.02
C PRO A 352 -4.32 7.98 -12.35
N GLY A 353 -3.59 8.70 -13.20
CA GLY A 353 -2.18 8.42 -13.46
C GLY A 353 -1.93 7.45 -14.61
N ARG A 354 -0.69 6.94 -14.66
CA ARG A 354 -0.18 6.07 -15.72
C ARG A 354 0.20 4.75 -15.08
N HIS A 355 -0.48 3.68 -15.49
CA HIS A 355 -0.42 2.38 -14.84
C HIS A 355 -0.32 1.21 -15.81
N SER A 356 -0.24 1.45 -17.11
CA SER A 356 -0.08 0.36 -18.10
C SER A 356 1.38 -0.10 -18.19
N TYR A 357 1.60 -1.39 -18.38
CA TYR A 357 2.91 -1.94 -18.74
C TYR A 357 2.78 -2.90 -19.92
N SER A 358 3.88 -3.04 -20.67
CA SER A 358 4.03 -4.04 -21.73
C SER A 358 5.50 -4.38 -21.89
N MET A 359 5.81 -5.67 -22.06
CA MET A 359 7.15 -6.18 -22.33
C MET A 359 7.06 -7.36 -23.28
N THR A 360 7.95 -7.40 -24.26
CA THR A 360 7.94 -8.39 -25.33
C THR A 360 9.20 -9.23 -25.30
N PHE A 361 9.03 -10.54 -25.44
CA PHE A 361 10.07 -11.55 -25.43
C PHE A 361 10.07 -12.31 -26.75
N ASN A 362 11.25 -12.68 -27.25
CA ASN A 362 11.39 -13.63 -28.34
C ASN A 362 11.72 -15.00 -27.73
N LEU A 363 10.78 -15.93 -27.82
CA LEU A 363 10.88 -17.25 -27.21
C LEU A 363 10.93 -18.32 -28.29
N ASN A 364 11.69 -19.38 -28.03
CA ASN A 364 11.77 -20.54 -28.90
C ASN A 364 10.46 -21.34 -28.88
N PRO A 365 10.19 -22.20 -29.88
CA PRO A 365 9.04 -23.10 -29.86
C PRO A 365 9.02 -23.99 -28.60
N GLY A 366 7.86 -24.08 -27.96
CA GLY A 366 7.70 -24.83 -26.72
C GLY A 366 6.67 -24.23 -25.77
N LYS A 367 6.49 -24.86 -24.61
CA LYS A 367 5.67 -24.34 -23.51
C LYS A 367 6.51 -23.41 -22.64
N HIS A 368 5.94 -22.27 -22.28
CA HIS A 368 6.54 -21.27 -21.39
C HIS A 368 5.60 -20.94 -20.25
N PHE A 369 6.13 -20.93 -19.03
CA PHE A 369 5.42 -20.53 -17.82
C PHE A 369 5.79 -19.09 -17.46
N ILE A 370 4.80 -18.21 -17.40
CA ILE A 370 4.98 -16.77 -17.25
C ILE A 370 4.21 -16.29 -16.02
N CYS A 371 4.88 -15.53 -15.18
CA CYS A 371 4.27 -14.86 -14.03
C CYS A 371 4.62 -13.38 -14.06
N SER A 372 3.81 -12.56 -13.40
CA SER A 372 4.16 -11.16 -13.10
C SER A 372 3.91 -10.84 -11.63
N VAL A 373 4.48 -9.73 -11.19
CA VAL A 373 4.25 -9.15 -9.86
C VAL A 373 4.20 -7.63 -9.99
N GLY A 374 3.15 -7.00 -9.46
CA GLY A 374 3.15 -5.57 -9.19
C GLY A 374 3.85 -5.33 -7.86
N VAL A 375 4.96 -4.58 -7.89
CA VAL A 375 5.82 -4.38 -6.72
C VAL A 375 5.32 -3.19 -5.91
N ASN A 376 4.91 -3.45 -4.69
CA ASN A 376 4.43 -2.48 -3.71
C ASN A 376 5.59 -1.60 -3.23
N PHE A 377 5.33 -0.32 -2.94
CA PHE A 377 6.36 0.59 -2.40
C PHE A 377 6.02 1.19 -1.03
N GLY A 378 4.79 0.97 -0.56
CA GLY A 378 4.29 1.49 0.70
C GLY A 378 4.04 0.42 1.77
N ALA A 379 3.06 0.68 2.63
CA ALA A 379 2.42 -0.36 3.43
C ALA A 379 1.69 -1.36 2.50
N GLY A 380 1.30 -2.52 3.03
CA GLY A 380 0.68 -3.56 2.20
C GLY A 380 1.71 -4.52 1.57
N ASN A 381 1.27 -5.27 0.56
CA ASN A 381 2.03 -6.34 -0.07
C ASN A 381 2.07 -6.19 -1.59
N ASP A 382 3.08 -6.81 -2.19
CA ASP A 382 3.13 -7.07 -3.63
C ASP A 382 1.90 -7.86 -4.09
N TYR A 383 1.55 -7.70 -5.36
CA TYR A 383 0.42 -8.42 -5.96
C TYR A 383 0.86 -9.33 -7.10
N PHE A 384 0.44 -10.58 -7.03
CA PHE A 384 0.81 -11.63 -7.98
C PHE A 384 -0.44 -12.09 -8.75
N PRO A 385 -0.64 -11.62 -9.99
CA PRO A 385 -1.66 -12.20 -10.87
C PRO A 385 -1.39 -13.69 -11.10
N ALA A 386 -2.44 -14.45 -11.43
CA ALA A 386 -2.29 -15.87 -11.77
C ALA A 386 -1.31 -16.05 -12.94
N CYS A 387 -0.28 -16.88 -12.74
CA CYS A 387 0.67 -17.25 -13.78
C CYS A 387 -0.04 -17.93 -14.96
N GLN A 388 0.50 -17.74 -16.17
CA GLN A 388 -0.04 -18.30 -17.41
C GLN A 388 0.98 -19.22 -18.07
N THR A 389 0.51 -20.39 -18.54
CA THR A 389 1.29 -21.23 -19.45
C THR A 389 0.88 -20.92 -20.87
N VAL A 390 1.83 -20.51 -21.70
CA VAL A 390 1.62 -20.28 -23.13
C VAL A 390 2.43 -21.25 -23.97
N THR A 391 1.98 -21.52 -25.19
CA THR A 391 2.72 -22.37 -26.14
C THR A 391 3.11 -21.55 -27.36
N VAL A 392 4.42 -21.44 -27.57
CA VAL A 392 5.00 -20.89 -28.80
C VAL A 392 5.05 -22.02 -29.82
N GLN A 393 4.31 -21.86 -30.92
CA GLN A 393 4.27 -22.88 -31.97
C GLN A 393 5.55 -22.85 -32.79
N LYS A 394 5.99 -24.02 -33.24
CA LYS A 394 7.05 -24.12 -34.23
C LYS A 394 6.52 -23.54 -35.55
N ALA A 395 7.30 -22.64 -36.17
CA ALA A 395 6.97 -22.13 -37.49
C ALA A 395 6.86 -23.28 -38.50
N ALA A 396 5.93 -23.17 -39.46
CA ALA A 396 5.85 -24.12 -40.56
C ALA A 396 7.16 -24.13 -41.34
N ALA A 397 7.65 -25.31 -41.68
CA ALA A 397 8.86 -25.45 -42.47
C ALA A 397 8.66 -24.86 -43.87
N PRO A 398 9.70 -24.25 -44.48
CA PRO A 398 9.68 -23.90 -45.89
C PRO A 398 9.28 -25.10 -46.75
N ILE A 399 8.54 -24.85 -47.82
CA ILE A 399 8.25 -25.85 -48.84
C ILE A 399 8.71 -25.34 -50.19
N GLY A 400 9.17 -26.25 -51.03
CA GLY A 400 9.74 -25.90 -52.31
C GLY A 400 10.07 -27.10 -53.16
N GLN A 401 10.51 -26.82 -54.39
CA GLN A 401 11.00 -27.81 -55.32
C GLN A 401 12.20 -27.24 -56.08
N VAL A 402 13.14 -28.11 -56.43
CA VAL A 402 14.28 -27.80 -57.29
C VAL A 402 14.27 -28.70 -58.52
N MET A 403 14.65 -28.12 -59.65
CA MET A 403 14.87 -28.78 -60.93
C MET A 403 16.19 -28.33 -61.53
N ASP A 404 16.78 -29.17 -62.36
CA ASP A 404 18.01 -28.89 -63.08
C ASP A 404 17.83 -29.14 -64.58
N ALA A 405 18.66 -28.47 -65.38
CA ALA A 405 18.75 -28.69 -66.80
C ALA A 405 20.16 -28.33 -67.32
N PRO A 406 20.64 -28.97 -68.40
CA PRO A 406 21.83 -28.49 -69.09
C PRO A 406 21.58 -27.12 -69.71
N ALA A 407 22.57 -26.22 -69.65
CA ALA A 407 22.49 -24.87 -70.23
C ALA A 407 23.40 -24.71 -71.46
N SER A 408 24.63 -25.21 -71.40
CA SER A 408 25.60 -25.23 -72.51
C SER A 408 26.77 -26.17 -72.20
N ASN A 409 27.82 -26.21 -73.03
CA ASN A 409 28.98 -27.06 -72.76
C ASN A 409 29.64 -26.66 -71.42
N ARG A 410 29.63 -27.58 -70.44
CA ARG A 410 30.08 -27.41 -69.05
C ARG A 410 29.24 -26.52 -68.14
N MET A 411 28.13 -25.93 -68.62
CA MET A 411 27.25 -25.11 -67.79
C MET A 411 25.94 -25.84 -67.48
N HIS A 412 25.61 -25.94 -66.20
CA HIS A 412 24.36 -26.52 -65.73
C HIS A 412 23.54 -25.45 -65.00
N GLN A 413 22.23 -25.44 -65.23
CA GLN A 413 21.30 -24.49 -64.64
C GLN A 413 20.35 -25.18 -63.68
N PHE A 414 19.98 -24.45 -62.65
CA PHE A 414 19.08 -24.90 -61.59
C PHE A 414 18.04 -23.84 -61.34
N ALA A 415 16.81 -24.28 -61.33
CA ALA A 415 15.66 -23.45 -61.06
C ALA A 415 14.79 -24.11 -60.01
N GLY A 416 13.95 -23.31 -59.38
CA GLY A 416 13.01 -23.85 -58.43
C GLY A 416 12.14 -22.77 -57.85
N TRP A 417 11.37 -23.17 -56.86
CA TRP A 417 10.60 -22.26 -56.05
C TRP A 417 10.63 -22.70 -54.60
N THR A 418 10.47 -21.75 -53.69
CA THR A 418 10.26 -22.03 -52.27
C THR A 418 9.51 -20.90 -51.60
N TYR A 419 8.72 -21.22 -50.57
CA TYR A 419 8.09 -20.24 -49.69
C TYR A 419 7.81 -20.86 -48.31
N THR A 420 7.55 -20.02 -47.31
CA THR A 420 7.14 -20.48 -45.97
C THR A 420 5.63 -20.33 -45.81
N PRO A 421 4.87 -21.41 -45.52
CA PRO A 421 3.42 -21.31 -45.35
C PRO A 421 2.98 -20.33 -44.25
N GLY A 422 3.80 -20.14 -43.20
CA GLY A 422 3.53 -19.19 -42.12
C GLY A 422 3.72 -17.71 -42.50
N ASN A 423 4.37 -17.41 -43.61
CA ASN A 423 4.50 -16.06 -44.15
C ASN A 423 4.62 -16.12 -45.69
N PRO A 424 3.50 -16.42 -46.38
CA PRO A 424 3.55 -16.78 -47.79
C PRO A 424 3.88 -15.61 -48.71
N ALA A 425 3.84 -14.36 -48.25
CA ALA A 425 4.17 -13.18 -49.06
C ALA A 425 5.67 -12.88 -49.14
N ARG A 426 6.48 -13.44 -48.22
CA ARG A 426 7.91 -13.14 -48.10
C ARG A 426 8.75 -14.09 -48.95
N SER A 427 9.60 -13.55 -49.83
CA SER A 427 10.67 -14.32 -50.49
C SER A 427 11.75 -14.72 -49.48
N ILE A 428 12.22 -15.96 -49.56
CA ILE A 428 13.25 -16.51 -48.66
C ILE A 428 14.54 -16.89 -49.41
N PRO A 429 15.71 -16.84 -48.75
CA PRO A 429 16.95 -17.33 -49.32
C PRO A 429 16.96 -18.85 -49.51
N VAL A 430 17.67 -19.28 -50.55
CA VAL A 430 17.96 -20.68 -50.89
C VAL A 430 19.48 -20.83 -50.91
N ALA A 431 20.02 -21.64 -50.00
CA ALA A 431 21.42 -22.05 -50.06
C ALA A 431 21.60 -23.13 -51.11
N ILE A 432 22.64 -22.95 -51.91
CA ILE A 432 23.07 -23.87 -52.95
C ILE A 432 24.33 -24.57 -52.47
N LEU A 433 24.28 -25.89 -52.48
CA LEU A 433 25.43 -26.75 -52.21
C LEU A 433 25.79 -27.51 -53.49
N VAL A 434 27.08 -27.57 -53.79
CA VAL A 434 27.65 -28.34 -54.90
C VAL A 434 28.59 -29.38 -54.31
N ASP A 435 28.40 -30.65 -54.66
CA ASP A 435 29.17 -31.79 -54.18
C ASP A 435 29.30 -31.81 -52.65
N GLY A 436 28.19 -31.50 -51.97
CA GLY A 436 28.09 -31.44 -50.50
C GLY A 436 28.73 -30.21 -49.85
N LYS A 437 29.31 -29.28 -50.63
CA LYS A 437 29.96 -28.07 -50.11
C LYS A 437 29.12 -26.83 -50.40
N TRP A 438 29.14 -25.87 -49.47
CA TRP A 438 28.50 -24.57 -49.68
C TRP A 438 29.08 -23.89 -50.93
N HIS A 439 28.21 -23.36 -51.78
CA HIS A 439 28.60 -22.64 -52.99
C HIS A 439 28.19 -21.17 -52.94
N HIS A 440 26.89 -20.88 -52.79
CA HIS A 440 26.34 -19.53 -52.55
C HIS A 440 24.90 -19.61 -52.03
N ALA A 441 24.28 -18.46 -51.76
CA ALA A 441 22.84 -18.35 -51.50
C ALA A 441 22.18 -17.41 -52.53
N ILE A 442 20.92 -17.69 -52.88
CA ILE A 442 20.12 -16.86 -53.77
C ILE A 442 18.72 -16.66 -53.18
N THR A 443 18.18 -15.45 -53.26
CA THR A 443 16.80 -15.19 -52.82
C THR A 443 15.81 -15.69 -53.87
N ALA A 444 14.79 -16.43 -53.44
CA ALA A 444 13.70 -16.87 -54.30
C ALA A 444 12.70 -15.72 -54.58
N ASN A 445 13.15 -14.67 -55.25
CA ASN A 445 12.41 -13.43 -55.48
C ASN A 445 11.97 -13.22 -56.94
N ARG A 446 11.92 -14.29 -57.75
CA ARG A 446 11.41 -14.26 -59.13
C ARG A 446 9.95 -14.71 -59.18
N ASP A 447 9.25 -14.29 -60.23
CA ASP A 447 7.86 -14.71 -60.46
C ASP A 447 7.81 -16.23 -60.71
N SER A 448 6.93 -16.94 -59.99
CA SER A 448 6.79 -18.40 -60.11
C SER A 448 5.58 -18.74 -60.97
N PRO A 449 5.76 -19.37 -62.15
CA PRO A 449 4.62 -19.81 -62.96
C PRO A 449 3.86 -20.98 -62.32
N TYR A 450 4.45 -21.63 -61.31
CA TYR A 450 3.93 -22.85 -60.68
C TYR A 450 3.08 -22.61 -59.42
N LEU A 451 3.14 -21.40 -58.84
CA LEU A 451 2.50 -21.07 -57.56
C LEU A 451 1.33 -20.11 -57.71
N LYS A 452 0.30 -20.51 -58.47
CA LYS A 452 -0.93 -19.70 -58.59
C LYS A 452 -1.63 -19.59 -57.23
N GLY A 453 -1.85 -18.36 -56.77
CA GLY A 453 -2.57 -18.06 -55.52
C GLY A 453 -1.69 -17.90 -54.27
N VAL A 454 -0.37 -18.11 -54.37
CA VAL A 454 0.56 -17.75 -53.29
C VAL A 454 1.00 -16.28 -53.50
N PRO A 455 0.74 -15.36 -52.56
CA PRO A 455 1.12 -13.95 -52.73
C PRO A 455 2.64 -13.79 -52.77
N GLY A 456 3.17 -12.87 -53.58
CA GLY A 456 4.61 -12.58 -53.63
C GLY A 456 5.39 -13.41 -54.67
N LYS A 457 6.71 -13.22 -54.67
CA LYS A 457 7.64 -13.86 -55.60
C LYS A 457 8.41 -14.96 -54.89
N HIS A 458 8.54 -16.12 -55.54
CA HIS A 458 8.94 -17.36 -54.88
C HIS A 458 9.85 -18.25 -55.73
N ALA A 459 10.16 -17.86 -56.96
CA ALA A 459 11.06 -18.62 -57.82
C ALA A 459 12.52 -18.17 -57.64
N PHE A 460 13.45 -19.09 -57.83
CA PHE A 460 14.89 -18.82 -57.92
C PHE A 460 15.46 -19.48 -59.18
N TRP A 461 16.57 -18.94 -59.67
CA TRP A 461 17.32 -19.50 -60.78
C TRP A 461 18.81 -19.17 -60.60
N THR A 462 19.67 -20.14 -60.79
CA THR A 462 21.14 -19.99 -60.79
C THR A 462 21.77 -20.95 -61.78
N ALA A 463 22.99 -20.67 -62.23
CA ALA A 463 23.76 -21.55 -63.08
C ALA A 463 25.22 -21.55 -62.65
N ALA A 464 25.91 -22.66 -62.88
CA ALA A 464 27.32 -22.80 -62.58
C ALA A 464 28.04 -23.61 -63.66
N ALA A 465 29.33 -23.36 -63.81
CA ALA A 465 30.22 -24.14 -64.66
C ALA A 465 30.85 -25.27 -63.84
N PHE A 466 30.94 -26.45 -64.44
CA PHE A 466 31.42 -27.66 -63.79
C PHE A 466 32.52 -28.31 -64.61
N ALA A 467 33.45 -29.00 -63.94
CA ALA A 467 34.43 -29.84 -64.62
C ALA A 467 33.74 -31.08 -65.21
N PRO A 468 34.35 -31.78 -66.20
CA PRO A 468 33.86 -33.09 -66.62
C PRO A 468 33.84 -34.07 -65.44
N GLY A 469 32.73 -34.77 -65.25
CA GLY A 469 32.53 -35.65 -64.10
C GLY A 469 31.09 -35.73 -63.61
N LYS A 470 30.90 -36.51 -62.54
CA LYS A 470 29.63 -36.59 -61.81
C LYS A 470 29.59 -35.48 -60.78
N HIS A 471 28.49 -34.75 -60.73
CA HIS A 471 28.25 -33.68 -59.77
C HIS A 471 26.87 -33.83 -59.14
N SER A 472 26.74 -33.31 -57.92
CA SER A 472 25.48 -33.20 -57.20
C SER A 472 25.24 -31.77 -56.76
N MET A 473 24.03 -31.26 -56.93
CA MET A 473 23.65 -29.94 -56.44
C MET A 473 22.39 -30.02 -55.59
N CYS A 474 22.46 -29.52 -54.36
CA CYS A 474 21.36 -29.48 -53.41
C CYS A 474 20.90 -28.06 -53.17
N ALA A 475 19.59 -27.88 -52.98
CA ALA A 475 18.99 -26.61 -52.61
C ALA A 475 18.38 -26.71 -51.21
N VAL A 476 18.71 -25.78 -50.32
CA VAL A 476 18.15 -25.69 -48.96
C VAL A 476 17.45 -24.35 -48.81
N ALA A 477 16.13 -24.36 -48.62
CA ALA A 477 15.37 -23.17 -48.30
C ALA A 477 15.63 -22.76 -46.84
N ILE A 478 15.84 -21.46 -46.62
CA ILE A 478 16.21 -20.90 -45.31
C ILE A 478 15.20 -19.83 -44.93
N GLU A 479 14.32 -20.11 -43.97
CA GLU A 479 13.45 -19.09 -43.39
C GLU A 479 14.11 -18.38 -42.20
N SER A 480 14.80 -19.16 -41.37
CA SER A 480 15.64 -18.71 -40.25
C SER A 480 16.75 -19.74 -39.96
N ASP A 481 17.64 -19.41 -39.02
CA ASP A 481 18.74 -20.27 -38.56
C ASP A 481 18.29 -21.62 -37.97
N THR A 482 17.04 -21.68 -37.50
CA THR A 482 16.43 -22.89 -36.89
C THR A 482 15.30 -23.49 -37.74
N ASN A 483 15.00 -22.90 -38.90
CA ASN A 483 13.92 -23.33 -39.80
C ASN A 483 14.39 -23.35 -41.27
N MET A 484 14.94 -24.50 -41.66
CA MET A 484 15.43 -24.76 -43.01
C MET A 484 14.83 -26.05 -43.56
N THR A 485 14.63 -26.11 -44.88
CA THR A 485 14.14 -27.31 -45.57
C THR A 485 15.08 -27.67 -46.71
N ASN A 486 15.60 -28.89 -46.71
CA ASN A 486 16.26 -29.44 -47.89
C ASN A 486 15.19 -29.69 -48.98
N LEU A 487 15.30 -28.95 -50.08
CA LEU A 487 14.38 -29.04 -51.23
C LEU A 487 14.72 -30.23 -52.15
N GLY A 488 15.85 -30.90 -51.89
CA GLY A 488 16.37 -32.04 -52.64
C GLY A 488 17.70 -31.75 -53.33
N CYS A 489 18.32 -32.83 -53.81
CA CYS A 489 19.54 -32.80 -54.61
C CYS A 489 19.26 -33.30 -56.03
N LYS A 490 20.03 -32.79 -57.00
CA LYS A 490 20.01 -33.20 -58.39
C LYS A 490 21.40 -33.65 -58.80
N ASP A 491 21.48 -34.89 -59.28
CA ASP A 491 22.71 -35.49 -59.76
C ASP A 491 22.76 -35.44 -61.28
N PHE A 492 23.90 -35.04 -61.83
CA PHE A 492 24.09 -34.87 -63.26
C PHE A 492 25.53 -35.19 -63.66
N VAL A 493 25.75 -35.38 -64.96
CA VAL A 493 27.06 -35.71 -65.53
C VAL A 493 27.43 -34.67 -66.57
N ILE A 494 28.62 -34.11 -66.40
CA ILE A 494 29.24 -33.19 -67.35
C ILE A 494 30.22 -33.98 -68.19
N LYS A 495 30.03 -33.93 -69.51
CA LYS A 495 30.85 -34.64 -70.49
C LYS A 495 32.14 -33.91 -70.80
#